data_AF-F5YBJ0-F1
#
_entry.id   AF-F5YBJ0-F1
#
_cell.length_a   1.000
_cell.length_b   1.000
_cell.length_c   1.000
_cell.angle_alpha   90.00
_cell.angle_beta   90.00
_cell.angle_gamma   90.00
#
_symmetry.space_group_name_H-M   'P 1'
#
loop_
_entity.id
_entity.type
_entity.pdbx_description
1 polymer ?
#
loop_
_entity_poly.entity_id
_entity_poly.type
_entity_poly.pdbx_seq_one_letter_code
_entity_poly.pdbx_strand_id
1 'polypeptide(L)'
;MNTEVIKHPGMGAGAEAKNAQGGNLEKSATDNLQQNTALGKSDIKFLKSRLAEYLDAKGIHPNEQGLIICLWHDEHNPSCKVNPEYAYCFTCHESGDIFAVSAALAKIPCDKDHFPQIVKDIENTLGIVTDWKPPKGKRPVIRLSQSTVYRDSLLREFADALDSGDMSRARLRAEMLLALFMLPEPEAPKEAKPRRTMADRLAASGIQREAWTL
;
A
#
# COMPACT_ATOMS: atom_id res chain seq x y z
N MET A 1 64.40 39.24 -28.93
CA MET A 1 64.41 37.87 -28.38
C MET A 1 63.66 36.98 -29.36
N ASN A 2 64.36 35.99 -29.89
CA ASN A 2 64.00 34.93 -30.84
C ASN A 2 62.58 34.37 -30.59
N THR A 3 61.68 34.30 -31.59
CA THR A 3 61.51 33.25 -32.64
C THR A 3 61.48 31.82 -32.10
N GLU A 4 60.31 31.17 -32.18
CA GLU A 4 60.01 29.93 -32.93
C GLU A 4 58.64 29.37 -32.46
N VAL A 5 57.57 29.20 -33.27
CA VAL A 5 57.38 28.40 -34.51
C VAL A 5 56.79 27.00 -34.18
N ILE A 6 55.50 26.80 -34.56
CA ILE A 6 54.94 25.59 -35.21
C ILE A 6 54.67 24.37 -34.26
N LYS A 7 53.65 23.50 -34.35
CA LYS A 7 52.64 23.05 -35.35
C LYS A 7 51.49 22.38 -34.58
N HIS A 8 50.25 22.58 -34.99
CA HIS A 8 49.19 21.56 -34.85
C HIS A 8 49.16 20.72 -36.14
N PRO A 9 49.04 19.39 -36.06
CA PRO A 9 48.48 18.59 -37.13
C PRO A 9 47.11 18.04 -36.74
N GLY A 10 46.10 18.32 -37.57
CA GLY A 10 44.88 17.53 -37.63
C GLY A 10 45.06 16.30 -38.53
N MET A 11 44.25 15.26 -38.28
CA MET A 11 43.90 14.09 -39.10
C MET A 11 43.28 13.08 -38.11
N GLY A 12 42.23 12.32 -38.36
CA GLY A 12 41.44 12.01 -39.54
C GLY A 12 40.45 10.90 -39.14
N ALA A 13 39.39 10.75 -39.92
CA ALA A 13 38.37 9.70 -39.77
C ALA A 13 38.95 8.29 -39.95
N GLY A 14 38.31 7.28 -39.33
CA GLY A 14 38.58 5.87 -39.58
C GLY A 14 37.53 4.97 -38.94
N ALA A 15 36.76 4.27 -39.79
CA ALA A 15 35.66 3.38 -39.45
C ALA A 15 36.12 1.95 -39.14
N GLU A 16 35.16 1.17 -38.63
CA GLU A 16 35.03 -0.31 -38.69
C GLU A 16 36.04 -1.18 -37.94
N ALA A 17 35.55 -1.80 -36.86
CA ALA A 17 35.89 -3.18 -36.53
C ALA A 17 34.61 -3.94 -36.18
N LYS A 18 34.17 -4.78 -37.12
CA LYS A 18 33.20 -5.86 -36.89
C LYS A 18 33.93 -6.98 -36.16
N ASN A 19 33.37 -7.47 -35.06
CA ASN A 19 33.57 -8.88 -34.71
C ASN A 19 32.24 -9.47 -34.27
N ALA A 20 31.81 -10.48 -35.03
CA ALA A 20 30.67 -11.33 -34.79
C ALA A 20 31.21 -12.73 -34.50
N GLN A 21 30.82 -13.29 -33.35
CA GLN A 21 30.81 -14.70 -32.95
C GLN A 21 30.49 -14.64 -31.45
N GLY A 22 29.39 -15.13 -30.91
CA GLY A 22 28.64 -16.34 -31.21
C GLY A 22 28.45 -17.05 -29.88
N GLY A 23 27.28 -17.58 -29.59
CA GLY A 23 27.09 -18.45 -28.42
C GLY A 23 25.88 -18.13 -27.57
N ASN A 24 24.76 -18.67 -28.01
CA ASN A 24 23.56 -18.97 -27.26
C ASN A 24 23.84 -19.45 -25.82
N LEU A 25 23.45 -18.65 -24.81
CA LEU A 25 23.05 -19.15 -23.49
C LEU A 25 21.56 -18.85 -23.32
N GLU A 26 20.76 -19.65 -24.00
CA GLU A 26 19.37 -19.93 -23.67
C GLU A 26 19.23 -20.21 -22.17
N LYS A 27 18.11 -19.71 -21.62
CA LYS A 27 17.48 -20.08 -20.32
C LYS A 27 17.91 -19.22 -19.13
N SER A 28 17.24 -18.08 -18.98
CA SER A 28 16.40 -17.75 -17.80
C SER A 28 16.20 -16.25 -17.67
N ALA A 29 15.29 -15.67 -18.47
CA ALA A 29 14.65 -14.40 -18.12
C ALA A 29 13.12 -14.49 -18.17
N THR A 30 12.58 -15.69 -18.39
CA THR A 30 11.24 -16.08 -17.93
C THR A 30 11.40 -16.76 -16.57
N ASP A 31 11.83 -16.01 -15.56
CA ASP A 31 11.72 -16.39 -14.13
C ASP A 31 12.05 -15.19 -13.23
N ASN A 32 11.14 -14.23 -13.19
CA ASN A 32 10.53 -13.82 -11.93
C ASN A 32 9.38 -12.86 -12.23
N LEU A 33 8.23 -13.45 -12.53
CA LEU A 33 6.95 -12.82 -12.29
C LEU A 33 6.73 -12.74 -10.76
N GLN A 34 7.56 -11.97 -10.07
CA GLN A 34 7.23 -11.49 -8.73
C GLN A 34 6.33 -10.27 -8.90
N GLN A 35 5.05 -10.62 -8.94
CA GLN A 35 3.91 -9.73 -8.88
C GLN A 35 4.14 -8.66 -7.81
N ASN A 36 3.93 -7.39 -8.17
CA ASN A 36 3.93 -6.22 -7.27
C ASN A 36 3.36 -6.54 -5.88
N THR A 37 4.19 -6.60 -4.84
CA THR A 37 3.71 -6.81 -3.47
C THR A 37 4.60 -6.13 -2.43
N ALA A 38 4.10 -5.03 -1.86
CA ALA A 38 4.54 -4.39 -0.61
C ALA A 38 5.97 -3.83 -0.59
N LEU A 39 6.25 -2.91 0.34
CA LEU A 39 7.62 -2.48 0.63
C LEU A 39 8.43 -3.72 1.00
N GLY A 40 9.64 -3.87 0.45
CA GLY A 40 10.53 -4.96 0.84
C GLY A 40 10.86 -4.87 2.33
N LYS A 41 11.19 -6.00 2.97
CA LYS A 41 11.61 -5.98 4.39
C LYS A 41 12.83 -5.07 4.62
N SER A 42 13.73 -5.02 3.63
CA SER A 42 14.86 -4.09 3.58
C SER A 42 14.39 -2.64 3.60
N ASP A 43 13.42 -2.30 2.75
CA ASP A 43 12.88 -0.95 2.62
C ASP A 43 12.13 -0.52 3.88
N ILE A 44 11.33 -1.41 4.46
CA ILE A 44 10.63 -1.13 5.73
C ILE A 44 11.65 -0.82 6.82
N LYS A 45 12.67 -1.69 6.97
CA LYS A 45 13.71 -1.48 7.98
C LYS A 45 14.51 -0.21 7.71
N PHE A 46 14.84 0.04 6.45
CA PHE A 46 15.53 1.24 6.00
C PHE A 46 14.72 2.50 6.34
N LEU A 47 13.42 2.56 6.03
CA LEU A 47 12.59 3.71 6.35
C LEU A 47 12.43 3.92 7.86
N LYS A 48 12.24 2.84 8.63
CA LYS A 48 12.09 2.92 10.10
C LYS A 48 13.27 3.62 10.76
N SER A 49 14.50 3.35 10.31
CA SER A 49 15.70 3.99 10.87
C SER A 49 15.88 5.46 10.49
N ARG A 50 14.99 6.03 9.66
CA ARG A 50 15.02 7.43 9.19
C ARG A 50 14.03 8.33 9.93
N LEU A 51 13.40 7.84 11.01
CA LEU A 51 12.40 8.60 11.76
C LEU A 51 12.93 9.96 12.22
N ALA A 52 14.14 10.01 12.79
CA ALA A 52 14.73 11.26 13.29
C ALA A 52 14.93 12.28 12.16
N GLU A 53 15.44 11.84 11.00
CA GLU A 53 15.63 12.71 9.83
C GLU A 53 14.30 13.19 9.24
N TYR A 54 13.28 12.32 9.24
CA TYR A 54 11.96 12.69 8.77
C TYR A 54 11.32 13.77 9.66
N LEU A 55 11.43 13.64 10.99
CA LEU A 55 10.96 14.67 11.92
C LEU A 55 11.71 15.99 11.75
N ASP A 56 13.04 15.93 11.58
CA ASP A 56 13.89 17.10 11.34
C ASP A 56 13.47 17.84 10.06
N ALA A 57 13.26 17.11 8.96
CA ALA A 57 12.78 17.66 7.69
C ALA A 57 11.36 18.25 7.77
N LYS A 58 10.54 17.81 8.74
CA LYS A 58 9.23 18.42 9.06
C LYS A 58 9.32 19.61 10.02
N GLY A 59 10.52 19.99 10.47
CA GLY A 59 10.76 21.07 11.44
C GLY A 59 10.38 20.70 12.87
N ILE A 60 10.35 19.40 13.20
CA ILE A 60 10.01 18.87 14.52
C ILE A 60 11.28 18.36 15.18
N HIS A 61 11.80 19.14 16.13
CA HIS A 61 13.03 18.82 16.82
C HIS A 61 12.72 18.34 18.25
N PRO A 62 13.23 17.16 18.65
CA PRO A 62 13.18 16.74 20.05
C PRO A 62 13.94 17.73 20.94
N ASN A 63 13.46 17.95 22.16
CA ASN A 63 14.18 18.70 23.18
C ASN A 63 15.44 17.95 23.67
N GLU A 64 16.17 18.53 24.62
CA GLU A 64 17.38 17.90 25.20
C GLU A 64 17.13 16.50 25.81
N GLN A 65 15.89 16.21 26.22
CA GLN A 65 15.47 14.91 26.75
C GLN A 65 14.98 13.96 25.67
N GLY A 66 15.01 14.35 24.39
CA GLY A 66 14.50 13.59 23.24
C GLY A 66 12.97 13.53 23.17
N LEU A 67 12.27 14.50 23.76
CA LEU A 67 10.81 14.59 23.75
C LEU A 67 10.31 15.62 22.73
N ILE A 68 9.20 15.31 22.08
CA ILE A 68 8.39 16.21 21.24
C ILE A 68 6.97 16.32 21.83
N ILE A 69 6.21 17.33 21.39
CA ILE A 69 4.76 17.38 21.61
C ILE A 69 4.13 16.15 20.94
N CYS A 70 3.14 15.53 21.60
CA CYS A 70 2.49 14.35 21.03
C CYS A 70 1.86 14.62 19.66
N LEU A 71 1.99 13.64 18.76
CA LEU A 71 1.45 13.71 17.40
C LEU A 71 0.02 13.13 17.30
N TRP A 72 -0.38 12.33 18.30
CA TRP A 72 -1.61 11.54 18.30
C TRP A 72 -2.76 12.13 19.11
N HIS A 73 -2.46 13.00 20.08
CA HIS A 73 -3.49 13.74 20.83
C HIS A 73 -3.09 15.20 20.99
N ASP A 74 -4.06 16.04 21.32
CA ASP A 74 -3.86 17.46 21.50
C ASP A 74 -3.33 17.74 22.91
N GLU A 75 -2.06 18.12 23.02
CA GLU A 75 -1.43 18.61 24.24
C GLU A 75 -0.41 19.69 23.94
N HIS A 76 -0.06 20.48 24.96
CA HIS A 76 0.98 21.51 24.84
C HIS A 76 2.31 21.15 25.49
N ASN A 77 2.35 20.11 26.33
CA ASN A 77 3.56 19.71 27.03
C ASN A 77 4.26 18.56 26.29
N PRO A 78 5.59 18.56 26.10
CA PRO A 78 6.27 17.45 25.44
C PRO A 78 6.10 16.14 26.24
N SER A 79 5.42 15.15 25.67
CA SER A 79 5.26 13.82 26.29
C SER A 79 5.64 12.67 25.37
N CYS A 80 6.06 12.95 24.13
CA CYS A 80 6.37 11.93 23.13
C CYS A 80 7.87 11.75 22.95
N LYS A 81 8.40 10.60 23.38
CA LYS A 81 9.80 10.21 23.22
C LYS A 81 10.08 9.75 21.80
N VAL A 82 11.07 10.36 21.16
CA VAL A 82 11.60 9.92 19.87
C VAL A 82 12.76 8.95 20.13
N ASN A 83 12.60 7.71 19.67
CA ASN A 83 13.64 6.68 19.63
C ASN A 83 14.11 6.50 18.18
N PRO A 84 15.23 5.78 17.92
CA PRO A 84 15.78 5.67 16.57
C PRO A 84 14.83 5.13 15.50
N GLU A 85 13.92 4.22 15.86
CA GLU A 85 13.00 3.57 14.90
C GLU A 85 11.51 3.79 15.19
N TYR A 86 11.17 4.44 16.30
CA TYR A 86 9.79 4.65 16.72
C TYR A 86 9.64 5.84 17.68
N ALA A 87 8.44 6.39 17.76
CA ALA A 87 8.04 7.38 18.74
C ALA A 87 7.00 6.78 19.70
N TYR A 88 6.96 7.25 20.94
CA TYR A 88 6.04 6.79 21.98
C TYR A 88 5.61 7.93 22.90
N CYS A 89 4.31 8.07 23.14
CA CYS A 89 3.77 9.06 24.07
C CYS A 89 3.50 8.47 25.46
N PHE A 90 4.04 9.08 26.52
CA PHE A 90 3.80 8.65 27.89
C PHE A 90 2.40 8.97 28.42
N THR A 91 1.69 9.93 27.79
CA THR A 91 0.37 10.37 28.24
C THR A 91 -0.76 9.55 27.60
N CYS A 92 -0.78 9.41 26.28
CA CYS A 92 -1.84 8.69 25.56
C CYS A 92 -1.47 7.25 25.21
N HIS A 93 -0.20 6.86 25.43
CA HIS A 93 0.33 5.51 25.22
C HIS A 93 0.34 5.06 23.75
N GLU A 94 0.11 5.98 22.80
CA GLU A 94 0.23 5.68 21.39
C GLU A 94 1.71 5.57 20.99
N SER A 95 1.99 4.67 20.05
CA SER A 95 3.35 4.40 19.58
C SER A 95 3.36 4.13 18.09
N GLY A 96 4.42 4.54 17.41
CA GLY A 96 4.47 4.42 15.96
C GLY A 96 5.86 4.51 15.39
N ASP A 97 6.09 3.78 14.30
CA ASP A 97 7.25 4.02 13.46
C ASP A 97 7.03 5.23 12.53
N ILE A 98 7.97 5.47 11.63
CA ILE A 98 7.89 6.55 10.64
C ILE A 98 6.57 6.59 9.85
N PHE A 99 5.92 5.44 9.59
CA PHE A 99 4.66 5.40 8.85
C PHE A 99 3.50 5.91 9.71
N ALA A 100 3.43 5.46 10.96
CA ALA A 100 2.41 5.92 11.90
C ALA A 100 2.60 7.40 12.27
N VAL A 101 3.86 7.86 12.38
CA VAL A 101 4.21 9.26 12.59
C VAL A 101 3.80 10.14 11.40
N SER A 102 4.13 9.72 10.17
CA SER A 102 3.71 10.43 8.95
C SER A 102 2.18 10.51 8.84
N ALA A 103 1.47 9.42 9.12
CA ALA A 103 0.00 9.41 9.16
C ALA A 103 -0.57 10.39 10.19
N ALA A 104 -0.01 10.43 11.40
CA ALA A 104 -0.44 11.32 12.48
C ALA A 104 -0.22 12.81 12.14
N LEU A 105 0.88 13.14 11.47
CA LEU A 105 1.15 14.49 10.97
C LEU A 105 0.22 14.89 9.83
N ALA A 106 -0.05 13.97 8.91
CA ALA A 106 -0.96 14.19 7.78
C ALA A 106 -2.45 14.14 8.18
N LYS A 107 -2.77 13.78 9.44
CA LYS A 107 -4.13 13.60 9.95
C LYS A 107 -4.96 12.62 9.11
N ILE A 108 -4.31 11.54 8.65
CA ILE A 108 -4.94 10.44 7.91
C ILE A 108 -4.84 9.13 8.71
N PRO A 109 -5.76 8.17 8.48
CA PRO A 109 -5.65 6.84 9.08
C PRO A 109 -4.36 6.12 8.66
N CYS A 110 -3.72 5.41 9.59
CA CYS A 110 -2.60 4.52 9.29
C CYS A 110 -3.10 3.13 8.88
N ASP A 111 -3.78 3.04 7.72
CA ASP A 111 -4.32 1.79 7.17
C ASP A 111 -3.73 1.47 5.79
N LYS A 112 -4.22 0.37 5.17
CA LYS A 112 -3.71 -0.09 3.87
C LYS A 112 -4.07 0.83 2.71
N ASP A 113 -5.18 1.54 2.81
CA ASP A 113 -5.72 2.38 1.74
C ASP A 113 -4.96 3.70 1.67
N HIS A 114 -4.50 4.19 2.83
CA HIS A 114 -3.70 5.40 2.97
C HIS A 114 -2.18 5.15 2.93
N PHE A 115 -1.73 3.90 3.09
CA PHE A 115 -0.31 3.54 3.03
C PHE A 115 0.44 4.10 1.80
N PRO A 116 -0.14 4.09 0.57
CA PRO A 116 0.44 4.79 -0.58
C PRO A 116 0.78 6.26 -0.36
N GLN A 117 -0.13 6.99 0.29
CA GLN A 117 0.05 8.41 0.57
C GLN A 117 1.13 8.64 1.63
N ILE A 118 1.15 7.78 2.66
CA ILE A 118 2.15 7.81 3.74
C ILE A 118 3.57 7.58 3.18
N VAL A 119 3.76 6.53 2.36
CA VAL A 119 5.07 6.24 1.74
C VAL A 119 5.53 7.41 0.88
N LYS A 120 4.64 7.96 0.05
CA LYS A 120 4.95 9.09 -0.82
C LYS A 120 5.32 10.36 -0.04
N ASP A 121 4.65 10.62 1.08
CA ASP A 121 5.02 11.74 1.96
C ASP A 121 6.43 11.58 2.54
N ILE A 122 6.79 10.37 2.98
CA ILE A 122 8.13 10.07 3.49
C ILE A 122 9.19 10.23 2.37
N GLU A 123 8.94 9.65 1.19
CA GLU A 123 9.83 9.77 0.03
C GLU A 123 10.10 11.22 -0.36
N ASN A 124 9.04 12.02 -0.48
CA ASN A 124 9.16 13.44 -0.84
C ASN A 124 9.88 14.25 0.24
N THR A 125 9.61 13.96 1.52
CA THR A 125 10.20 14.68 2.65
C THR A 125 11.69 14.38 2.77
N LEU A 126 12.10 13.12 2.53
CA LEU A 126 13.48 12.68 2.66
C LEU A 126 14.28 12.72 1.35
N GLY A 127 13.65 12.98 0.21
CA GLY A 127 14.29 12.92 -1.11
C GLY A 127 14.79 11.52 -1.47
N ILE A 128 14.10 10.47 -1.01
CA ILE A 128 14.46 9.06 -1.26
C ILE A 128 13.45 8.40 -2.20
N VAL A 129 13.91 7.38 -2.92
CA VAL A 129 13.06 6.56 -3.78
C VAL A 129 13.09 5.13 -3.26
N THR A 130 11.92 4.55 -3.01
CA THR A 130 11.80 3.12 -2.69
C THR A 130 11.31 2.35 -3.91
N ASP A 131 11.64 1.06 -3.99
CA ASP A 131 11.12 0.15 -5.04
C ASP A 131 9.65 -0.25 -4.80
N TRP A 132 8.97 0.45 -3.88
CA TRP A 132 7.58 0.20 -3.56
C TRP A 132 6.68 0.44 -4.78
N LYS A 133 5.86 -0.57 -5.08
CA LYS A 133 4.76 -0.43 -6.04
C LYS A 133 3.45 -0.59 -5.29
N PRO A 134 2.43 0.23 -5.58
CA PRO A 134 1.11 0.02 -5.02
C PRO A 134 0.68 -1.42 -5.33
N PRO A 135 0.11 -2.14 -4.34
CA PRO A 135 -0.41 -3.47 -4.60
C PRO A 135 -1.37 -3.34 -5.76
N LYS A 136 -1.15 -4.13 -6.83
CA LYS A 136 -2.11 -4.19 -7.93
C LYS A 136 -3.41 -4.66 -7.30
N GLY A 137 -4.36 -3.74 -7.12
CA GLY A 137 -5.64 -4.05 -6.51
C GLY A 137 -6.18 -5.28 -7.20
N LYS A 138 -6.35 -6.38 -6.45
CA LYS A 138 -7.24 -7.42 -6.96
C LYS A 138 -8.57 -6.69 -7.06
N ARG A 139 -9.07 -6.46 -8.29
CA ARG A 139 -10.47 -6.08 -8.48
C ARG A 139 -11.25 -7.03 -7.57
N PRO A 140 -12.21 -6.55 -6.75
CA PRO A 140 -13.05 -7.45 -5.99
C PRO A 140 -13.51 -8.52 -6.98
N VAL A 141 -13.04 -9.75 -6.79
CA VAL A 141 -13.56 -10.88 -7.56
C VAL A 141 -14.90 -11.10 -6.90
N ILE A 142 -15.90 -10.34 -7.34
CA ILE A 142 -17.29 -10.62 -7.02
C ILE A 142 -17.51 -11.98 -7.65
N ARG A 143 -17.40 -13.05 -6.86
CA ARG A 143 -18.00 -14.32 -7.23
C ARG A 143 -19.49 -14.07 -7.20
N LEU A 144 -20.02 -13.62 -8.32
CA LEU A 144 -21.46 -13.63 -8.56
C LEU A 144 -21.90 -15.06 -8.28
N SER A 145 -22.87 -15.21 -7.38
CA SER A 145 -23.48 -16.52 -7.16
C SER A 145 -23.98 -17.06 -8.51
N GLN A 146 -24.08 -18.38 -8.65
CA GLN A 146 -24.70 -18.97 -9.84
C GLN A 146 -26.09 -18.37 -10.10
N SER A 147 -26.83 -17.99 -9.04
CA SER A 147 -28.11 -17.30 -9.14
C SER A 147 -28.02 -15.89 -9.73
N THR A 148 -26.95 -15.13 -9.46
CA THR A 148 -26.79 -13.78 -10.03
C THR A 148 -26.41 -13.85 -11.51
N VAL A 149 -25.48 -14.75 -11.87
CA VAL A 149 -25.11 -15.00 -13.28
C VAL A 149 -26.32 -15.48 -14.08
N TYR A 150 -27.11 -16.38 -13.50
CA TYR A 150 -28.33 -16.90 -14.11
C TYR A 150 -29.42 -15.83 -14.27
N ARG A 151 -29.62 -14.97 -13.27
CA ARG A 151 -30.54 -13.81 -13.35
C ARG A 151 -30.15 -12.87 -14.49
N ASP A 152 -28.87 -12.53 -14.60
CA ASP A 152 -28.38 -11.64 -15.66
C ASP A 152 -28.54 -12.25 -17.05
N SER A 153 -28.38 -13.57 -17.20
CA SER A 153 -28.69 -14.27 -18.46
C SER A 153 -30.17 -14.16 -18.81
N LEU A 154 -31.06 -14.42 -17.85
CA LEU A 154 -32.50 -14.36 -18.07
C LEU A 154 -32.99 -12.95 -18.41
N LEU A 155 -32.41 -11.90 -17.82
CA LEU A 155 -32.71 -10.51 -18.16
C LEU A 155 -32.35 -10.18 -19.61
N ARG A 156 -31.20 -10.66 -20.09
CA ARG A 156 -30.80 -10.49 -21.50
C ARG A 156 -31.74 -11.22 -22.44
N GLU A 157 -32.05 -12.48 -22.13
CA GLU A 157 -32.97 -13.27 -22.96
C GLU A 157 -34.40 -12.72 -22.96
N PHE A 158 -34.82 -12.05 -21.88
CA PHE A 158 -36.09 -11.32 -21.83
C PHE A 158 -36.05 -10.09 -22.74
N ALA A 159 -34.98 -9.28 -22.66
CA ALA A 159 -34.81 -8.10 -23.52
C ALA A 159 -34.77 -8.47 -25.01
N ASP A 160 -34.02 -9.51 -25.39
CA ASP A 160 -33.96 -10.00 -26.76
C ASP A 160 -35.34 -10.47 -27.27
N ALA A 161 -36.15 -11.07 -26.39
CA ALA A 161 -37.52 -11.49 -26.73
C ALA A 161 -38.46 -10.29 -26.92
N LEU A 162 -38.29 -9.21 -26.16
CA LEU A 162 -39.03 -7.96 -26.37
C LEU A 162 -38.65 -7.30 -27.69
N ASP A 163 -37.36 -7.20 -27.98
CA ASP A 163 -36.84 -6.56 -29.21
C ASP A 163 -37.24 -7.34 -30.47
N SER A 164 -37.37 -8.67 -30.37
CA SER A 164 -37.83 -9.54 -31.46
C SER A 164 -39.36 -9.66 -31.57
N GLY A 165 -40.11 -9.12 -30.61
CA GLY A 165 -41.57 -9.21 -30.57
C GLY A 165 -42.13 -10.60 -30.19
N ASP A 166 -41.29 -11.52 -29.73
CA ASP A 166 -41.70 -12.86 -29.27
C ASP A 166 -42.25 -12.79 -27.83
N MET A 167 -43.51 -12.37 -27.72
CA MET A 167 -44.20 -12.18 -26.43
C MET A 167 -44.36 -13.47 -25.63
N SER A 168 -44.41 -14.64 -26.29
CA SER A 168 -44.46 -15.94 -25.62
C SER A 168 -43.15 -16.22 -24.88
N ARG A 169 -42.02 -15.97 -25.54
CA ARG A 169 -40.70 -16.09 -24.93
C ARG A 169 -40.45 -15.02 -23.87
N ALA A 170 -40.87 -13.78 -24.12
CA ALA A 170 -40.76 -12.69 -23.15
C ALA A 170 -41.53 -13.02 -21.85
N ARG A 171 -42.77 -13.51 -21.97
CA ARG A 171 -43.57 -13.94 -20.83
C ARG A 171 -42.89 -15.06 -20.02
N LEU A 172 -42.39 -16.08 -20.70
CA LEU A 172 -41.70 -17.19 -20.04
C LEU A 172 -40.48 -16.72 -19.25
N ARG A 173 -39.66 -15.81 -19.81
CA ARG A 173 -38.48 -15.28 -19.11
C ARG A 173 -38.84 -14.34 -17.96
N ALA A 174 -39.90 -13.56 -18.09
CA ALA A 174 -40.42 -12.75 -16.99
C ALA A 174 -40.91 -13.61 -15.81
N GLU A 175 -41.61 -14.72 -16.07
CA GLU A 175 -42.05 -15.66 -15.02
C GLU A 175 -40.85 -16.31 -14.31
N MET A 176 -39.80 -16.70 -15.05
CA MET A 176 -38.56 -17.22 -14.47
C MET A 176 -37.81 -16.19 -13.62
N LEU A 177 -37.81 -14.91 -14.02
CA LEU A 177 -37.20 -13.82 -13.25
C LEU A 177 -37.97 -13.55 -11.94
N LEU A 178 -39.30 -13.57 -11.98
CA LEU A 178 -40.15 -13.44 -10.79
C LEU A 178 -39.91 -14.60 -9.80
N ALA A 179 -39.79 -15.82 -10.31
CA ALA A 179 -39.48 -16.98 -9.47
C ALA A 179 -38.13 -16.86 -8.73
N LEU A 180 -37.12 -16.24 -9.35
CA LEU A 180 -35.83 -15.98 -8.71
C LEU A 180 -35.90 -14.89 -7.63
N PHE A 181 -36.80 -13.90 -7.78
CA PHE A 181 -36.96 -12.82 -6.80
C PHE A 181 -37.71 -13.27 -5.54
N MET A 182 -38.48 -14.35 -5.64
CA MET A 182 -39.22 -14.96 -4.52
C MET A 182 -38.37 -15.97 -3.71
N LEU A 183 -37.12 -16.21 -4.09
CA LEU A 183 -36.20 -17.04 -3.31
C LEU A 183 -35.72 -16.26 -2.08
N PRO A 184 -35.68 -16.87 -0.89
CA PRO A 184 -35.17 -16.21 0.31
C PRO A 184 -33.72 -15.77 0.09
N GLU A 185 -33.40 -14.52 0.46
CA GLU A 185 -32.03 -14.02 0.35
C GLU A 185 -31.07 -14.93 1.14
N PRO A 186 -29.90 -15.28 0.57
CA PRO A 186 -28.91 -16.02 1.31
C PRO A 186 -28.49 -15.21 2.54
N GLU A 187 -28.48 -15.85 3.71
CA GLU A 187 -28.09 -15.22 4.97
C GLU A 187 -26.79 -14.42 4.79
N ALA A 188 -26.83 -13.15 5.20
CA ALA A 188 -25.69 -12.26 5.12
C ALA A 188 -24.43 -12.93 5.68
N PRO A 189 -23.26 -12.77 5.03
CA PRO A 189 -22.03 -13.32 5.56
C PRO A 189 -21.81 -12.76 6.96
N LYS A 190 -21.73 -13.66 7.95
CA LYS A 190 -21.50 -13.32 9.36
C LYS A 190 -20.32 -12.36 9.43
N GLU A 191 -20.55 -11.18 9.99
CA GLU A 191 -19.55 -10.13 10.14
C GLU A 191 -18.22 -10.73 10.61
N ALA A 192 -17.15 -10.40 9.88
CA ALA A 192 -15.82 -10.79 10.29
C ALA A 192 -15.59 -10.23 11.69
N LYS A 193 -15.37 -11.13 12.67
CA LYS A 193 -15.14 -10.74 14.06
C LYS A 193 -14.10 -9.61 14.11
N PRO A 194 -14.36 -8.51 14.83
CA PRO A 194 -13.42 -7.41 14.92
C PRO A 194 -12.06 -7.94 15.38
N ARG A 195 -10.99 -7.41 14.75
CA ARG A 195 -9.63 -7.74 15.15
C ARG A 195 -9.48 -7.42 16.64
N ARG A 196 -9.29 -8.46 17.46
CA ARG A 196 -8.99 -8.32 18.90
C ARG A 196 -7.87 -7.30 19.09
N THR A 197 -8.17 -6.23 19.81
CA THR A 197 -7.21 -5.22 20.24
C THR A 197 -6.15 -5.87 21.14
N MET A 198 -5.02 -5.21 21.37
CA MET A 198 -4.03 -5.72 22.31
C MET A 198 -4.60 -5.83 23.73
N ALA A 199 -5.52 -4.92 24.09
CA ALA A 199 -6.30 -4.98 25.33
C ALA A 199 -7.14 -6.28 25.42
N ASP A 200 -7.81 -6.69 24.34
CA ASP A 200 -8.57 -7.96 24.29
C ASP A 200 -7.66 -9.19 24.42
N ARG A 201 -6.43 -9.12 23.90
CA ARG A 201 -5.45 -10.21 24.01
C ARG A 201 -4.87 -10.31 25.43
N LEU A 202 -4.63 -9.18 26.08
CA LEU A 202 -4.15 -9.10 27.46
C LEU A 202 -5.23 -9.53 28.47
N ALA A 203 -6.49 -9.18 28.24
CA ALA A 203 -7.61 -9.67 29.06
C ALA A 203 -7.82 -11.18 28.90
N ALA A 204 -7.65 -11.72 27.70
CA ALA A 204 -7.80 -13.15 27.43
C ALA A 204 -6.61 -14.00 27.89
N SER A 205 -5.42 -13.41 28.11
CA SER A 205 -4.24 -14.13 28.57
C SER A 205 -4.20 -14.38 30.08
N GLY A 206 -5.21 -13.93 30.84
CA GLY A 206 -5.27 -14.14 32.29
C GLY A 206 -4.14 -13.47 33.08
N ILE A 207 -3.41 -12.54 32.47
CA ILE A 207 -2.34 -11.79 33.14
C ILE A 207 -3.02 -10.70 33.96
N GLN A 208 -3.27 -10.99 35.23
CA GLN A 208 -3.70 -9.96 36.18
C GLN A 208 -2.60 -8.90 36.29
N ARG A 209 -3.01 -7.63 36.20
CA ARG A 209 -2.16 -6.49 36.56
C ARG A 209 -1.87 -6.59 38.06
N GLU A 210 -0.75 -7.19 38.43
CA GLU A 210 -0.16 -6.86 39.72
C GLU A 210 0.38 -5.44 39.64
N ALA A 211 0.05 -4.69 40.69
CA ALA A 211 0.22 -3.26 40.82
C ALA A 211 1.66 -2.82 40.53
N TRP A 212 1.82 -1.94 39.54
CA TRP A 212 2.96 -1.04 39.48
C TRP A 212 2.52 0.27 40.12
N THR A 213 2.44 0.26 41.44
CA THR A 213 2.64 1.47 42.24
C THR A 213 4.14 1.72 42.32
N LEU A 214 4.62 2.73 41.59
CA LEU A 214 5.71 3.64 41.96
C LEU A 214 5.58 4.90 41.11
#